data_AF-A0A7C4STB0-F1
#
_entry.id   AF-A0A7C4STB0-F1
#
_cell.length_a   1.000
_cell.length_b   1.000
_cell.length_c   1.000
_cell.angle_alpha   90.00
_cell.angle_beta   90.00
_cell.angle_gamma   90.00
#
_symmetry.space_group_name_H-M   'P 1'
#
loop_
_entity.id
_entity.type
_entity.pdbx_description
1 polymer ?
#
loop_
_entity_poly.entity_id
_entity_poly.type
_entity_poly.pdbx_seq_one_letter_code
_entity_poly.pdbx_strand_id
1 'polypeptide(L)'
;MASRNPQSNWILPTPPCLTEFGPQAQVLLEQLRESCSQVRLAADFLLLEVDEGPPSPRIQLACLIKERAGKIQEQLETLCQVLNCPTSPCESPSH
;
A
#
# COMPACT_ATOMS: atom_id res chain seq x y z
N MET A 1 -11.97 -11.52 -50.99
CA MET A 1 -11.09 -12.41 -50.18
C MET A 1 -10.48 -11.60 -49.07
N ALA A 2 -10.47 -12.16 -47.86
CA ALA A 2 -10.28 -11.48 -46.59
C ALA A 2 -8.83 -11.01 -46.35
N SER A 3 -8.68 -9.90 -45.61
CA SER A 3 -7.53 -9.75 -44.71
C SER A 3 -8.02 -9.12 -43.41
N ARG A 4 -8.44 -9.99 -42.48
CA ARG A 4 -8.69 -9.65 -41.08
C ARG A 4 -7.32 -9.35 -40.47
N ASN A 5 -7.11 -8.12 -40.01
CA ASN A 5 -5.98 -7.79 -39.15
C ASN A 5 -6.31 -8.33 -37.75
N PRO A 6 -5.59 -9.33 -37.22
CA PRO A 6 -5.79 -9.72 -35.83
C PRO A 6 -5.08 -8.66 -34.97
N GLN A 7 -5.85 -7.79 -34.32
CA GLN A 7 -5.37 -7.06 -33.15
C GLN A 7 -4.81 -8.11 -32.19
N SER A 8 -3.49 -8.26 -32.19
CA SER A 8 -2.82 -9.16 -31.26
C SER A 8 -2.91 -8.50 -29.89
N ASN A 9 -3.91 -8.93 -29.12
CA ASN A 9 -3.93 -8.77 -27.68
C ASN A 9 -2.75 -9.58 -27.12
N TRP A 10 -1.55 -9.01 -27.17
CA TRP A 10 -0.39 -9.51 -26.44
C TRP A 10 -0.64 -9.21 -24.96
N ILE A 11 -1.46 -10.04 -24.33
CA ILE A 11 -1.57 -10.10 -22.87
C ILE A 11 -0.20 -10.62 -22.42
N LEU A 12 0.67 -9.72 -21.95
CA LEU A 12 1.91 -10.12 -21.31
C LEU A 12 1.53 -10.98 -20.11
N PRO A 13 1.93 -12.26 -20.08
CA PRO A 13 1.57 -13.14 -19.00
C PRO A 13 2.13 -12.58 -17.70
N THR A 14 1.29 -12.54 -16.67
CA THR A 14 1.71 -12.15 -15.32
C THR A 14 2.92 -12.99 -14.93
N PRO A 15 4.03 -12.38 -14.46
CA PRO A 15 5.21 -13.12 -14.04
C PRO A 15 4.82 -14.26 -13.10
N PRO A 16 5.34 -15.49 -13.29
CA PRO A 16 4.91 -16.66 -12.52
C PRO A 16 5.10 -16.48 -11.00
N CYS A 17 6.11 -15.71 -10.58
CA CYS A 17 6.32 -15.35 -9.17
C CYS A 17 5.18 -14.51 -8.58
N LEU A 18 4.56 -13.62 -9.35
CA LEU A 18 3.41 -12.83 -8.88
C LEU A 18 2.14 -13.67 -8.86
N THR A 19 2.02 -14.67 -9.73
CA THR A 19 0.87 -15.60 -9.71
C THR A 19 0.94 -16.56 -8.52
N GLU A 20 2.13 -17.05 -8.16
CA GLU A 20 2.33 -18.02 -7.08
C GLU A 20 2.43 -17.35 -5.69
N PHE A 21 3.20 -16.27 -5.58
CA PHE A 21 3.44 -15.59 -4.29
C PHE A 21 2.57 -14.35 -4.08
N GLY A 22 1.92 -13.82 -5.13
CA GLY A 22 1.06 -12.63 -5.04
C GLY A 22 -0.09 -12.75 -4.04
N PRO A 23 -0.86 -13.87 -4.02
CA PRO A 23 -1.92 -14.04 -3.03
C PRO A 23 -1.41 -14.07 -1.58
N GLN A 24 -0.28 -14.72 -1.33
CA GLN A 24 0.33 -14.75 0.02
C GLN A 24 0.88 -13.38 0.40
N ALA A 25 1.52 -12.66 -0.53
CA ALA A 25 1.97 -11.30 -0.31
C ALA A 25 0.80 -10.36 -0.02
N GLN A 26 -0.33 -10.48 -0.71
CA GLN A 26 -1.53 -9.69 -0.43
C GLN A 26 -2.06 -9.92 0.99
N VAL A 27 -2.19 -11.18 1.43
CA VAL A 27 -2.63 -11.49 2.80
C VAL A 27 -1.71 -10.87 3.84
N LEU A 28 -0.39 -10.96 3.65
CA LEU A 28 0.58 -10.34 4.55
C LEU A 28 0.47 -8.81 4.57
N LEU A 29 0.24 -8.18 3.41
CA LEU A 29 0.09 -6.72 3.32
C LEU A 29 -1.21 -6.23 3.97
N GLU A 30 -2.30 -6.98 3.86
CA GLU A 30 -3.55 -6.68 4.56
C GLU A 30 -3.37 -6.77 6.09
N GLN A 31 -2.71 -7.84 6.58
CA GLN A 31 -2.40 -7.99 8.00
C GLN A 31 -1.48 -6.88 8.53
N LEU A 32 -0.49 -6.48 7.73
CA LEU A 32 0.40 -5.35 8.05
C LEU A 32 -0.36 -4.02 8.10
N ARG A 33 -1.31 -3.81 7.17
CA ARG A 33 -2.16 -2.60 7.14
C ARG A 33 -3.05 -2.52 8.39
N GLU A 34 -3.66 -3.64 8.78
CA GLU A 34 -4.45 -3.72 10.00
C GLU A 34 -3.60 -3.43 11.25
N SER A 35 -2.42 -4.03 11.33
CA SER A 35 -1.47 -3.81 12.43
C SER A 35 -1.07 -2.34 12.54
N CYS A 36 -0.78 -1.67 11.42
CA CYS A 36 -0.44 -0.24 11.42
C CYS A 36 -1.62 0.63 11.87
N SER A 37 -2.85 0.27 11.48
CA SER A 37 -4.07 0.95 11.93
C SER A 37 -4.23 0.86 13.46
N GLN A 38 -4.03 -0.33 14.03
CA GLN A 38 -4.10 -0.55 15.48
C GLN A 38 -3.03 0.25 16.23
N VAL A 39 -1.79 0.28 15.72
CA VAL A 39 -0.70 1.10 16.29
C VAL A 39 -1.05 2.59 16.26
N ARG A 40 -1.64 3.06 15.17
CA ARG A 40 -2.07 4.46 15.02
C ARG A 40 -3.18 4.82 16.01
N LEU A 41 -4.17 3.94 16.18
CA LEU A 41 -5.23 4.10 17.17
C LEU A 41 -4.67 4.12 18.60
N ALA A 42 -3.75 3.21 18.94
CA ALA A 42 -3.10 3.19 20.24
C ALA A 42 -2.32 4.49 20.50
N ALA A 43 -1.62 5.01 19.50
CA ALA A 43 -0.97 6.31 19.59
C ALA A 43 -1.99 7.45 19.78
N ASP A 44 -3.11 7.43 19.08
CA ASP A 44 -4.19 8.41 19.26
C ASP A 44 -4.76 8.38 20.69
N PHE A 45 -4.98 7.18 21.26
CA PHE A 45 -5.40 7.04 22.66
C PHE A 45 -4.39 7.65 23.64
N LEU A 46 -3.09 7.44 23.40
CA LEU A 46 -2.04 8.03 24.22
C LEU A 46 -1.99 9.56 24.12
N LEU A 47 -2.52 10.14 23.03
CA LEU A 47 -2.59 11.59 22.81
C LEU A 47 -3.87 12.23 23.37
N LEU A 48 -4.86 11.44 23.82
CA LEU A 48 -6.09 11.98 24.45
C LEU A 48 -5.84 12.55 25.86
N GLU A 49 -4.75 12.15 26.52
CA GLU A 49 -4.29 12.75 27.78
C GLU A 49 -3.50 14.03 27.48
N VAL A 50 -4.21 15.13 27.18
CA VAL A 50 -3.59 16.45 27.06
C VAL A 50 -3.60 17.13 28.43
N ASP A 51 -2.46 17.08 29.10
CA ASP A 51 -2.18 17.91 30.27
C ASP A 51 -1.72 19.30 29.80
N GLU A 52 -2.12 20.37 30.49
CA GLU A 52 -1.71 21.75 30.17
C GLU A 52 -0.25 21.97 30.58
N GLY A 53 0.68 21.48 29.75
CA GLY A 53 2.12 21.56 29.98
C GLY A 53 2.93 21.22 28.72
N PRO A 54 4.26 21.38 28.77
CA PRO A 54 5.12 20.93 27.68
C PRO A 54 4.90 19.43 27.42
N PRO A 55 4.89 18.99 26.14
CA PRO A 55 4.51 17.62 25.80
C PRO A 55 5.46 16.64 26.48
N SER A 56 4.90 15.78 27.34
CA SER A 56 5.67 14.75 28.02
C SER A 56 6.38 13.86 26.99
N PRO A 57 7.53 13.23 27.32
CA PRO A 57 8.21 12.30 26.43
C PRO A 57 7.29 11.20 25.85
N ARG A 58 6.23 10.83 26.60
CA ARG A 58 5.19 9.89 26.18
C ARG A 58 4.34 10.43 25.02
N ILE A 59 3.95 11.71 25.08
CA ILE A 59 3.21 12.40 24.01
C ILE A 59 4.07 12.53 22.76
N GLN A 60 5.35 12.89 22.92
CA GLN A 60 6.29 12.98 21.79
C GLN A 60 6.51 11.62 21.13
N LEU A 61 6.65 10.56 21.93
CA LEU A 61 6.77 9.19 21.43
C LEU A 61 5.49 8.73 20.71
N ALA A 62 4.31 9.03 21.26
CA ALA A 62 3.04 8.73 20.62
C ALA A 62 2.90 9.44 19.26
N CYS A 63 3.26 10.72 19.16
CA CYS A 63 3.30 11.45 17.89
C CYS A 63 4.23 10.79 16.86
N LEU A 64 5.45 10.40 17.27
CA LEU A 64 6.41 9.72 16.39
C LEU A 64 5.90 8.37 15.92
N ILE A 65 5.30 7.57 16.80
CA ILE A 65 4.70 6.28 16.46
C ILE A 65 3.57 6.47 15.46
N LYS A 66 2.68 7.45 15.69
CA LYS A 66 1.57 7.79 14.79
C LYS A 66 2.05 8.17 13.40
N GLU A 67 3.06 9.04 13.31
CA GLU A 67 3.64 9.48 12.04
C GLU A 67 4.27 8.30 11.27
N ARG A 68 5.04 7.46 11.97
CA ARG A 68 5.70 6.30 11.35
C ARG A 68 4.69 5.25 10.89
N ALA A 69 3.67 4.96 11.69
CA ALA A 69 2.59 4.05 11.30
C ALA A 69 1.84 4.55 10.05
N GLY A 70 1.59 5.86 9.96
CA GLY A 70 1.00 6.48 8.76
C GLY A 70 1.85 6.28 7.51
N LYS A 71 3.16 6.57 7.58
CA LYS A 71 4.08 6.38 6.45
C LYS A 71 4.17 4.92 6.00
N ILE A 72 4.20 3.98 6.93
CA ILE A 72 4.20 2.54 6.60
C ILE A 72 2.89 2.18 5.90
N GLN A 73 1.75 2.70 6.37
CA GLN A 73 0.46 2.46 5.73
C GLN A 73 0.40 2.98 4.29
N GLU A 74 0.94 4.16 4.00
CA GLU A 74 1.05 4.69 2.63
C GLU A 74 1.94 3.80 1.73
N GLN A 75 3.06 3.30 2.26
CA GLN A 75 3.94 2.38 1.55
C GLN A 75 3.27 1.04 1.26
N LEU A 76 2.49 0.51 2.22
CA LEU A 76 1.71 -0.71 2.04
C LEU A 76 0.62 -0.53 0.99
N GLU A 77 -0.09 0.61 0.98
CA GLU A 77 -1.09 0.91 -0.04
C GLU A 77 -0.47 0.99 -1.43
N THR A 78 0.69 1.65 -1.56
CA THR A 78 1.45 1.69 -2.81
C THR A 78 1.85 0.29 -3.27
N LEU A 79 2.35 -0.54 -2.36
CA LEU A 79 2.75 -1.91 -2.69
C LEU A 79 1.55 -2.79 -3.08
N CYS A 80 0.42 -2.65 -2.40
CA CYS A 80 -0.84 -3.29 -2.79
C CYS A 80 -1.29 -2.86 -4.19
N GLN A 81 -1.17 -1.58 -4.54
CA GLN A 81 -1.50 -1.09 -5.88
C GLN A 81 -0.56 -1.68 -6.94
N VAL A 82 0.75 -1.73 -6.69
CA VAL A 82 1.72 -2.35 -7.62
C VAL A 82 1.42 -3.83 -7.84
N LEU A 83 1.03 -4.55 -6.80
CA LEU A 83 0.69 -5.97 -6.90
C LEU A 83 -0.69 -6.22 -7.54
N ASN A 84 -1.62 -5.27 -7.43
CA ASN A 84 -2.97 -5.37 -8.01
C ASN A 84 -3.12 -4.74 -9.38
N CYS A 85 -2.21 -3.87 -9.81
CA CYS A 85 -2.21 -3.33 -11.16
C CYS A 85 -1.85 -4.48 -12.12
N PRO A 86 -2.79 -4.98 -12.95
CA PRO A 86 -2.34 -5.67 -14.15
C PRO A 86 -1.48 -4.65 -14.90
N THR A 87 -0.30 -5.05 -15.35
CA THR A 87 0.54 -4.29 -16.28
C THR A 87 -0.30 -3.92 -17.50
N SER A 88 -1.04 -2.81 -17.41
CA SER A 88 -1.64 -2.12 -18.53
C SER A 88 -0.57 -1.15 -19.03
N PRO A 89 -0.12 -1.24 -20.29
CA PRO A 89 0.90 -0.34 -20.79
C PRO A 89 0.36 1.09 -20.72
N CYS A 90 1.12 1.96 -20.05
CA CYS A 90 0.98 3.40 -20.23
C CYS A 90 0.99 3.68 -21.74
N GLU A 91 -0.14 4.11 -22.29
CA GLU A 91 -0.17 4.80 -23.57
C GLU A 91 0.81 5.96 -23.47
N SER A 92 1.94 5.83 -24.17
CA SER A 92 2.80 6.98 -24.45
C SER A 92 2.05 7.86 -25.44
N PRO A 93 1.94 9.18 -25.20
CA PRO A 93 1.23 10.05 -26.10
C PRO A 93 1.95 10.10 -27.45
N SER A 94 1.21 9.78 -28.50
CA SER A 94 1.60 9.85 -29.89
C SER A 94 2.17 11.22 -30.25
N HIS A 95 3.38 11.26 -30.81
CA HIS A 95 3.84 12.33 -31.69
C HIS A 95 4.85 11.81 -32.70
#